data_AF-A0A954PPE2-F1
#
_entry.id   AF-A0A954PPE2-F1
#
_cell.length_a   1.000
_cell.length_b   1.000
_cell.length_c   1.000
_cell.angle_alpha   90.00
_cell.angle_beta   90.00
_cell.angle_gamma   90.00
#
_symmetry.space_group_name_H-M   'P 1'
#
loop_
_entity.id
_entity.type
_entity.pdbx_description
1 polymer ?
#
loop_
_entity_poly.entity_id
_entity_poly.type
_entity_poly.pdbx_seq_one_letter_code
_entity_poly.pdbx_strand_id
1 'polypeptide(L)'
;MESFELGSTEALSDAALLQGRDQVLQQIAWTRQYTLQLLESISPSLWYHRPDTASTHVAWQVGHLAVSQYGLMLFRQRGRASGDMELMPGWLRKQFGRGTQPAESAQGMPQPEELLARL
;
A
#
# COMPACT_ATOMS: atom_id res chain seq x y z
N MET A 1 11.13 -0.72 22.99
CA MET A 1 11.37 -0.58 21.55
C MET A 1 12.61 -1.40 21.26
N GLU A 2 12.44 -2.62 20.74
CA GLU A 2 13.58 -3.47 20.41
C GLU A 2 14.48 -2.77 19.39
N SER A 3 15.77 -2.71 19.67
CA SER A 3 16.75 -2.26 18.69
C SER A 3 16.84 -3.31 17.60
N PHE A 4 16.34 -2.98 16.42
CA PHE A 4 16.66 -3.75 15.23
C PHE A 4 18.13 -3.53 14.91
N GLU A 5 18.97 -4.55 15.05
CA GLU A 5 20.31 -4.49 14.48
C GLU A 5 20.17 -4.47 12.96
N LEU A 6 20.38 -3.29 12.38
CA LEU A 6 20.53 -3.15 10.94
C LEU A 6 21.86 -3.81 10.59
N GLY A 7 21.83 -4.96 9.92
CA GLY A 7 23.04 -5.61 9.44
C GLY A 7 23.90 -4.64 8.64
N SER A 8 25.20 -4.56 8.96
CA SER A 8 26.13 -3.66 8.28
C SER A 8 26.27 -4.05 6.81
N THR A 9 26.11 -3.08 5.91
CA THR A 9 26.35 -3.26 4.47
C THR A 9 27.83 -3.20 4.12
N GLU A 10 28.71 -2.78 5.04
CA GLU A 10 30.16 -2.64 4.81
C GLU A 10 30.85 -3.97 4.49
N ALA A 11 30.22 -5.10 4.83
CA ALA A 11 30.73 -6.45 4.56
C ALA A 11 30.16 -7.10 3.27
N LEU A 12 29.24 -6.43 2.56
CA LEU A 12 28.62 -7.01 1.37
C LEU A 12 29.43 -6.66 0.12
N SER A 13 29.72 -7.66 -0.71
CA SER A 13 30.20 -7.43 -2.06
C SER A 13 29.12 -6.80 -2.94
N ASP A 14 29.51 -6.11 -4.02
CA ASP A 14 28.58 -5.57 -5.02
C ASP A 14 27.62 -6.65 -5.54
N ALA A 15 28.12 -7.87 -5.77
CA ALA A 15 27.30 -8.99 -6.20
C ALA A 15 26.22 -9.36 -5.18
N ALA A 16 26.57 -9.38 -3.88
CA ALA A 16 25.62 -9.67 -2.82
C ALA A 16 24.57 -8.55 -2.66
N LEU A 17 24.98 -7.28 -2.80
CA LEU A 17 24.07 -6.14 -2.79
C LEU A 17 23.06 -6.19 -3.95
N LEU A 18 23.53 -6.46 -5.16
CA LEU A 18 22.68 -6.59 -6.34
C LEU A 18 21.71 -7.77 -6.22
N GLN A 19 22.19 -8.91 -5.74
CA GLN A 19 21.34 -10.07 -5.48
C GLN A 19 20.25 -9.76 -4.46
N GLY A 20 20.58 -9.10 -3.34
CA GLY A 20 19.62 -8.70 -2.32
C GLY A 20 18.57 -7.72 -2.86
N ARG A 21 18.99 -6.73 -3.66
CA ARG A 21 18.07 -5.82 -4.35
C ARG A 21 17.09 -6.60 -5.24
N ASP A 22 17.61 -7.51 -6.06
CA ASP A 22 16.80 -8.25 -7.03
C ASP A 22 15.80 -9.17 -6.32
N GLN A 23 16.18 -9.78 -5.19
CA GLN A 23 15.26 -10.54 -4.33
C GLN A 23 14.13 -9.67 -3.77
N VAL A 24 14.43 -8.47 -3.27
CA VAL A 24 13.41 -7.54 -2.77
C VAL A 24 12.47 -7.09 -3.88
N LEU A 25 13.01 -6.79 -5.08
CA LEU A 25 12.18 -6.44 -6.25
C LEU A 25 11.25 -7.59 -6.64
N GLN A 26 11.74 -8.83 -6.64
CA GLN A 26 10.92 -10.02 -6.91
C GLN A 26 9.83 -10.20 -5.85
N GLN A 27 10.14 -10.00 -4.56
CA GLN A 27 9.16 -10.08 -3.48
C GLN A 27 8.06 -9.02 -3.61
N ILE A 28 8.42 -7.78 -3.97
CA ILE A 28 7.45 -6.70 -4.21
C ILE A 28 6.55 -7.06 -5.39
N ALA A 29 7.13 -7.53 -6.51
CA ALA A 29 6.37 -7.92 -7.70
C ALA A 29 5.40 -9.07 -7.41
N TRP A 30 5.88 -10.12 -6.74
CA TRP A 30 5.07 -11.27 -6.36
C TRP A 30 3.94 -10.87 -5.38
N THR A 31 4.26 -10.06 -4.36
CA THR A 31 3.26 -9.60 -3.38
C THR A 31 2.18 -8.76 -4.06
N ARG A 32 2.55 -7.91 -5.03
CA ARG A 32 1.58 -7.14 -5.81
C ARG A 32 0.69 -8.06 -6.63
N GLN A 33 1.26 -9.01 -7.36
CA GLN A 33 0.50 -9.96 -8.16
C GLN A 33 -0.48 -10.75 -7.29
N TYR A 34 -0.01 -11.30 -6.16
CA TYR A 34 -0.84 -12.05 -5.23
C TYR A 34 -1.97 -11.19 -4.65
N THR A 35 -1.68 -9.96 -4.24
CA THR A 35 -2.70 -9.01 -3.77
C THR A 35 -3.77 -8.76 -4.82
N LEU A 36 -3.36 -8.50 -6.08
CA LEU A 36 -4.32 -8.25 -7.16
C LEU A 36 -5.18 -9.48 -7.47
N GLN A 37 -4.60 -10.69 -7.46
CA GLN A 37 -5.36 -11.94 -7.63
C GLN A 37 -6.39 -12.15 -6.52
N LEU A 38 -6.05 -11.83 -5.26
CA LEU A 38 -7.02 -11.88 -4.16
C LEU A 38 -8.15 -10.88 -4.37
N LEU A 39 -7.83 -9.64 -4.77
CA LEU A 39 -8.84 -8.60 -5.02
C LEU A 39 -9.76 -8.94 -6.19
N GLU A 40 -9.24 -9.57 -7.24
CA GLU A 40 -10.02 -10.02 -8.41
C GLU A 40 -11.10 -11.04 -8.02
N SER A 41 -10.85 -11.86 -6.98
CA SER A 41 -11.85 -12.82 -6.48
C SER A 41 -13.01 -12.19 -5.69
N ILE A 42 -12.95 -10.89 -5.39
CA ILE A 42 -13.93 -10.19 -4.56
C ILE A 42 -14.85 -9.34 -5.46
N SER A 43 -16.16 -9.62 -5.40
CA SER A 43 -17.16 -8.81 -6.10
C SER A 43 -17.01 -7.32 -5.74
N PRO A 44 -16.98 -6.39 -6.72
CA PRO A 44 -16.91 -4.95 -6.48
C PRO A 44 -18.01 -4.43 -5.54
N SER A 45 -19.20 -5.04 -5.56
CA SER A 45 -20.31 -4.67 -4.68
C SER A 45 -20.04 -4.91 -3.19
N LEU A 46 -19.06 -5.76 -2.85
CA LEU A 46 -18.69 -6.08 -1.48
C LEU A 46 -17.57 -5.18 -0.94
N TRP A 47 -17.00 -4.28 -1.74
CA TRP A 47 -15.81 -3.53 -1.34
C TRP A 47 -16.01 -2.59 -0.15
N TYR A 48 -17.23 -2.07 0.01
CA TYR A 48 -17.64 -1.25 1.15
C TYR A 48 -18.47 -2.02 2.17
N HIS A 49 -18.68 -3.33 1.97
CA HIS A 49 -19.28 -4.18 2.97
C HIS A 49 -18.23 -4.51 4.03
N ARG A 50 -18.52 -4.17 5.29
CA ARG A 50 -17.70 -4.54 6.45
C ARG A 50 -18.33 -5.74 7.15
N PRO A 51 -17.68 -6.91 7.17
CA PRO A 51 -18.12 -8.04 7.98
C PRO A 51 -18.13 -7.68 9.47
N ASP A 52 -19.06 -8.24 10.24
CA ASP A 52 -19.19 -7.95 11.68
C ASP A 52 -17.93 -8.28 12.50
N THR A 53 -17.13 -9.24 12.02
CA THR A 53 -15.88 -9.67 12.66
C THR A 53 -14.67 -8.81 12.27
N ALA A 54 -14.84 -7.83 11.38
CA ALA A 54 -13.76 -7.02 10.85
C ALA A 54 -13.95 -5.54 11.19
N SER A 55 -12.85 -4.85 11.53
CA SER A 55 -12.87 -3.42 11.82
C SER A 55 -12.94 -2.54 10.56
N THR A 56 -12.68 -3.11 9.38
CA THR A 56 -12.52 -2.42 8.09
C THR A 56 -13.15 -3.21 6.95
N HIS A 57 -13.31 -2.57 5.80
CA HIS A 57 -13.77 -3.20 4.55
C HIS A 57 -12.65 -3.16 3.49
N VAL A 58 -12.83 -3.88 2.38
CA VAL A 58 -11.81 -4.06 1.33
C VAL A 58 -11.36 -2.73 0.74
N ALA A 59 -12.28 -1.82 0.41
CA ALA A 59 -11.92 -0.50 -0.12
C ALA A 59 -11.01 0.30 0.82
N TRP A 60 -11.22 0.21 2.14
CA TRP A 60 -10.33 0.87 3.09
C TRP A 60 -8.94 0.22 3.10
N GLN A 61 -8.86 -1.11 3.07
CA GLN A 61 -7.59 -1.83 3.02
C GLN A 61 -6.78 -1.50 1.76
N VAL A 62 -7.43 -1.46 0.59
CA VAL A 62 -6.79 -1.10 -0.68
C VAL A 62 -6.31 0.35 -0.68
N GLY A 63 -7.17 1.29 -0.24
CA GLY A 63 -6.77 2.70 -0.11
C GLY A 63 -5.62 2.89 0.90
N HIS A 64 -5.65 2.14 2.01
CA HIS A 64 -4.60 2.19 3.03
C HIS A 64 -3.28 1.62 2.54
N LEU A 65 -3.34 0.55 1.72
CA LEU A 65 -2.17 -0.03 1.07
C LEU A 65 -1.51 1.01 0.15
N ALA A 66 -2.28 1.69 -0.71
CA ALA A 66 -1.76 2.75 -1.58
C ALA A 66 -1.06 3.88 -0.78
N VAL A 67 -1.72 4.38 0.28
CA VAL A 67 -1.15 5.42 1.16
C VAL A 67 0.13 4.94 1.83
N SER A 68 0.15 3.70 2.31
CA SER A 68 1.30 3.11 3.01
C SER A 68 2.48 2.88 2.08
N GLN A 69 2.24 2.37 0.87
CA GLN A 69 3.28 2.15 -0.14
C GLN A 69 3.95 3.47 -0.54
N TYR A 70 3.17 4.50 -0.88
CA TYR A 70 3.73 5.84 -1.14
C TYR A 70 4.51 6.37 0.07
N GLY A 71 3.91 6.30 1.27
CA GLY A 71 4.47 6.86 2.49
C GLY A 71 5.78 6.20 2.93
N LEU A 72 5.87 4.87 2.84
CA LEU A 72 7.03 4.10 3.28
C LEU A 72 8.13 4.02 2.22
N MET A 73 7.75 3.82 0.96
CA MET A 73 8.71 3.49 -0.11
C MET A 73 9.22 4.72 -0.87
N LEU A 74 8.40 5.77 -0.96
CA LEU A 74 8.79 7.00 -1.68
C LEU A 74 9.02 8.14 -0.69
N PHE A 75 7.97 8.60 -0.02
CA PHE A 75 8.01 9.83 0.76
C PHE A 75 9.06 9.80 1.88
N ARG A 76 9.18 8.69 2.63
CA ARG A 76 10.22 8.58 3.68
C ARG A 76 11.64 8.53 3.14
N GLN A 77 11.85 8.04 1.93
CA GLN A 77 13.18 7.90 1.34
C GLN A 77 13.66 9.19 0.69
N ARG A 78 12.77 9.90 0.00
CA ARG A 78 13.13 11.07 -0.83
C ARG A 78 12.40 12.38 -0.50
N GLY A 79 11.48 12.38 0.47
CA GLY A 79 10.58 13.51 0.69
C GLY A 79 9.56 13.68 -0.45
N ARG A 80 9.08 14.92 -0.64
CA ARG A 80 8.15 15.26 -1.74
C ARG A 80 8.92 15.47 -3.04
N ALA A 81 8.41 14.92 -4.14
CA ALA A 81 8.90 15.11 -5.49
C ALA A 81 7.81 15.69 -6.42
N SER A 82 8.24 16.18 -7.59
CA SER A 82 7.33 16.56 -8.66
C SER A 82 6.48 15.35 -9.10
N GLY A 83 5.19 15.56 -9.36
CA GLY A 83 4.24 14.50 -9.74
C GLY A 83 3.62 13.72 -8.57
N ASP A 84 4.14 13.84 -7.34
CA ASP A 84 3.61 13.08 -6.19
C ASP A 84 2.13 13.38 -5.87
N MET A 85 1.62 14.55 -6.28
CA MET A 85 0.20 14.89 -6.09
C MET A 85 -0.74 14.09 -7.01
N GLU A 86 -0.25 13.64 -8.16
CA GLU A 86 -1.00 12.76 -9.07
C GLU A 86 -1.02 11.33 -8.54
N LEU A 87 0.12 10.88 -8.00
CA LEU A 87 0.27 9.56 -7.38
C LEU A 87 -0.52 9.45 -6.06
N MET A 88 -0.38 10.45 -5.18
CA MET A 88 -0.94 10.43 -3.82
C MET A 88 -1.66 11.75 -3.48
N PRO A 89 -2.87 11.94 -4.05
CA PRO A 89 -3.65 13.14 -3.82
C PRO A 89 -4.06 13.27 -2.34
N GLY A 90 -4.25 14.51 -1.88
CA GLY A 90 -4.49 14.80 -0.45
C GLY A 90 -5.72 14.11 0.13
N TRP A 91 -6.77 13.93 -0.68
CA TRP A 91 -7.99 13.25 -0.25
C TRP A 91 -7.75 11.78 0.08
N LEU A 92 -6.84 11.09 -0.63
CA LEU A 92 -6.57 9.67 -0.43
C LEU A 92 -5.92 9.44 0.94
N ARG A 93 -4.95 10.30 1.31
CA ARG A 93 -4.34 10.31 2.65
C ARG A 93 -5.35 10.65 3.76
N LYS A 94 -6.26 11.60 3.51
CA LYS A 94 -7.28 11.99 4.48
C LYS A 94 -8.30 10.87 4.74
N GLN A 95 -8.62 10.08 3.71
CA GLN A 95 -9.62 9.03 3.79
C GLN A 95 -9.04 7.70 4.31
N PHE A 96 -7.81 7.34 3.90
CA PHE A 96 -7.24 6.00 4.13
C PHE A 96 -5.91 6.01 4.90
N GLY A 97 -5.57 7.13 5.54
CA GLY A 97 -4.40 7.21 6.42
C GLY A 97 -4.52 6.31 7.66
N ARG A 98 -3.40 6.07 8.34
CA ARG A 98 -3.40 5.37 9.63
C ARG A 98 -4.33 6.10 10.61
N GLY A 99 -5.24 5.36 11.24
CA GLY A 99 -6.17 5.88 12.23
C GLY A 99 -7.43 6.53 11.66
N THR A 100 -7.63 6.54 10.33
CA THR A 100 -8.91 6.96 9.76
C THR A 100 -9.97 5.88 9.97
N GLN A 101 -11.23 6.32 10.06
CA GLN A 101 -12.36 5.40 10.19
C GLN A 101 -12.82 4.96 8.79
N PRO A 102 -13.01 3.65 8.54
CA PRO A 102 -13.61 3.16 7.31
C PRO A 102 -15.02 3.71 7.10
N ALA A 103 -15.36 3.98 5.85
CA ALA A 103 -16.70 4.45 5.50
C ALA A 103 -17.73 3.35 5.75
N GLU A 104 -18.94 3.73 6.14
CA GLU A 104 -20.03 2.78 6.39
C GLU A 104 -20.71 2.32 5.09
N SER A 105 -20.53 3.06 4.00
CA SER A 105 -21.08 2.74 2.69
C SER A 105 -20.23 3.32 1.55
N ALA A 106 -20.56 2.96 0.31
CA ALA A 106 -19.94 3.49 -0.89
C ALA A 106 -20.38 4.91 -1.26
N GLN A 107 -21.35 5.50 -0.54
CA GLN A 107 -21.93 6.80 -0.92
C GLN A 107 -20.89 7.92 -0.80
N GLY A 108 -20.61 8.58 -1.93
CA GLY A 108 -19.60 9.65 -1.99
C GLY A 108 -18.15 9.16 -1.85
N MET A 109 -17.93 7.85 -1.92
CA MET A 109 -16.61 7.23 -1.87
C MET A 109 -16.12 6.83 -3.28
N PRO A 110 -14.81 6.70 -3.50
CA PRO A 110 -14.27 6.26 -4.79
C PRO A 110 -14.73 4.87 -5.16
N GLN A 111 -14.91 4.61 -6.46
CA GLN A 111 -15.20 3.27 -6.95
C GLN A 111 -14.00 2.32 -6.76
N PRO A 112 -14.24 1.00 -6.64
CA PRO A 112 -13.17 0.01 -6.59
C PRO A 112 -12.08 0.18 -7.66
N GLU A 113 -12.47 0.46 -8.90
CA GLU A 113 -11.54 0.70 -10.01
C GLU A 113 -10.63 1.92 -9.78
N GLU A 114 -11.17 2.99 -9.18
CA GLU A 114 -10.41 4.20 -8.87
C GLU A 114 -9.38 3.93 -7.78
N LEU A 115 -9.68 3.04 -6.83
CA LEU A 115 -8.76 2.61 -5.78
C LEU A 115 -7.68 1.66 -6.32
N LEU A 116 -8.04 0.73 -7.20
CA LEU A 116 -7.08 -0.16 -7.86
C LEU A 116 -6.06 0.62 -8.68
N ALA A 117 -6.48 1.69 -9.36
CA ALA A 117 -5.59 2.58 -10.10
C ALA A 117 -4.57 3.33 -9.20
N ARG A 118 -4.68 3.24 -7.87
CA ARG A 118 -3.73 3.86 -6.91
C ARG A 118 -2.73 2.89 -6.31
N LEU A 119 -2.83 1.60 -6.61
CA LEU A 119 -1.83 0.60 -6.23
C LEU A 119 -0.67 0.63 -7.24
#